data_AF-A0A1F2PM73-F1
#
_entry.id   AF-A0A1F2PM73-F1
#
_cell.length_a   1.000
_cell.length_b   1.000
_cell.length_c   1.000
_cell.angle_alpha   90.00
_cell.angle_beta   90.00
_cell.angle_gamma   90.00
#
_symmetry.space_group_name_H-M   'P 1'
#
loop_
_entity.id
_entity.type
_entity.pdbx_description
1 polymer ?
#
loop_
_entity_poly.entity_id
_entity_poly.type
_entity_poly.pdbx_seq_one_letter_code
_entity_poly.pdbx_strand_id
1 'polypeptide(L)' 'MIVKMYADLVEQQLRALTEADATAWNCPMVPVIYRARVEAELASRQAA' A
#
# COMPACT_ATOMS: atom_id res chain seq x y z
N MET A 1 -13.68 1.97 -1.98
CA MET A 1 -13.10 0.73 -2.56
C MET A 1 -11.63 0.90 -2.95
N ILE A 2 -11.19 2.06 -3.44
CA ILE A 2 -9.79 2.35 -3.85
C ILE A 2 -8.75 2.05 -2.75
N VAL A 3 -9.01 2.41 -1.49
CA VAL A 3 -8.07 2.14 -0.38
C VAL A 3 -7.85 0.65 -0.17
N LYS A 4 -8.92 -0.17 -0.20
CA LYS A 4 -8.81 -1.63 -0.06
C LYS A 4 -7.98 -2.23 -1.17
N MET A 5 -8.24 -1.82 -2.42
CA MET A 5 -7.45 -2.23 -3.58
C MET A 5 -5.97 -1.88 -3.42
N TYR A 6 -5.63 -0.68 -2.93
CA TYR A 6 -4.23 -0.33 -2.67
C TYR A 6 -3.61 -1.15 -1.55
N ALA A 7 -4.34 -1.47 -0.48
CA ALA A 7 -3.86 -2.38 0.55
C ALA A 7 -3.57 -3.77 -0.03
N ASP A 8 -4.47 -4.32 -0.84
CA ASP A 8 -4.28 -5.62 -1.51
C ASP A 8 -3.03 -5.62 -2.41
N LEU A 9 -2.82 -4.53 -3.17
CA LEU A 9 -1.64 -4.40 -4.03
C LEU A 9 -0.34 -4.25 -3.23
N VAL A 10 -0.37 -3.56 -2.08
CA VAL A 10 0.80 -3.43 -1.19
C VAL A 10 1.16 -4.79 -0.58
N GLU A 11 0.18 -5.56 -0.10
CA GLU A 11 0.43 -6.91 0.42
C GLU A 11 1.01 -7.85 -0.64
N GLN A 12 0.57 -7.71 -1.89
CA GLN A 12 1.08 -8.48 -3.03
C GLN A 12 2.37 -7.90 -3.64
N GLN A 13 2.96 -6.85 -3.06
CA GLN A 13 4.15 -6.14 -3.58
C GLN A 13 3.98 -5.57 -5.00
N LEU A 14 2.74 -5.42 -5.47
CA LEU A 14 2.38 -4.80 -6.75
C LEU A 14 2.28 -3.27 -6.65
N ARG A 15 2.44 -2.73 -5.45
CA ARG A 15 2.50 -1.30 -5.15
C ARG A 15 3.40 -1.07 -3.93
N ALA A 16 4.11 0.05 -3.91
CA ALA A 16 4.97 0.42 -2.80
C ALA A 16 4.37 1.54 -1.93
N LEU A 17 4.69 1.53 -0.63
CA LEU A 17 4.36 2.63 0.28
C LEU A 17 5.43 3.73 0.23
N THR A 18 6.71 3.42 0.02
CA THR A 18 7.80 4.40 -0.06
C THR A 18 8.40 4.53 -1.47
N GLU A 19 9.10 5.64 -1.75
CA GLU A 19 9.64 5.92 -3.09
C GLU A 19 10.86 5.04 -3.36
N ALA A 20 11.62 4.74 -2.31
CA ALA A 20 12.74 3.80 -2.35
C ALA A 20 12.25 2.41 -2.78
N ASP A 21 11.19 1.91 -2.15
CA ASP A 21 10.59 0.61 -2.47
C ASP A 21 10.03 0.57 -3.90
N ALA A 22 9.32 1.63 -4.31
CA ALA A 22 8.77 1.75 -5.66
C ALA A 22 9.87 1.64 -6.73
N THR A 23 11.00 2.29 -6.47
CA THR A 23 12.18 2.26 -7.35
C THR A 23 12.84 0.89 -7.34
N ALA A 24 13.04 0.30 -6.16
CA ALA A 24 13.68 -1.00 -6.00
C ALA A 24 12.88 -2.15 -6.64
N TRP A 25 11.56 -2.09 -6.54
CA TRP A 25 10.65 -3.13 -7.05
C TRP A 25 10.12 -2.83 -8.46
N ASN A 26 10.50 -1.68 -9.03
CA ASN A 26 9.99 -1.18 -10.30
C ASN A 26 8.45 -1.24 -10.37
N CYS A 27 7.80 -0.85 -9.27
CA CYS A 27 6.35 -0.87 -9.13
C CYS A 27 5.86 0.53 -8.71
N PRO A 28 4.60 0.87 -8.98
CA PRO A 28 4.13 2.22 -8.73
C PRO A 28 3.81 2.45 -7.23
N MET A 29 3.81 3.72 -6.77
CA MET A 29 3.65 4.08 -5.33
C MET A 29 2.21 4.42 -4.92
N VAL A 30 1.74 4.05 -3.72
CA VAL A 30 0.44 4.51 -3.19
C VAL A 30 0.37 6.05 -3.12
N PRO A 31 -0.67 6.70 -3.67
CA PRO A 31 -0.83 8.15 -3.55
C PRO A 31 -0.86 8.62 -2.10
N VAL A 32 -0.18 9.73 -1.81
CA VAL A 32 -0.01 10.27 -0.44
C VAL A 32 -1.35 10.45 0.28
N ILE A 33 -2.38 10.92 -0.44
CA ILE A 33 -3.73 11.14 0.10
C ILE A 33 -4.39 9.88 0.69
N TYR A 34 -3.90 8.69 0.33
CA TYR A 34 -4.44 7.41 0.77
C TYR A 34 -3.52 6.65 1.73
N ARG A 35 -2.24 7.05 1.89
CA ARG A 35 -1.25 6.29 2.70
C ARG A 35 -1.76 5.94 4.10
N ALA A 36 -2.17 6.93 4.89
CA ALA A 36 -2.63 6.71 6.26
C ALA A 36 -3.84 5.77 6.33
N ARG A 37 -4.72 5.80 5.32
CA ARG A 37 -5.90 4.92 5.27
C ARG A 37 -5.54 3.50 4.83
N VAL A 38 -4.57 3.35 3.92
CA VAL A 38 -4.03 2.06 3.48
C VAL A 38 -3.28 1.41 4.64
N GLU A 39 -2.44 2.16 5.37
CA GLU A 39 -1.74 1.67 6.56
C GLU A 39 -2.71 1.22 7.66
N ALA A 40 -3.77 1.97 7.93
CA ALA A 40 -4.79 1.58 8.90
C ALA A 40 -5.54 0.30 8.48
N GLU A 41 -5.87 0.15 7.20
CA GLU A 41 -6.49 -1.07 6.66
C GLU A 41 -5.55 -2.28 6.79
N LEU A 42 -4.27 -2.12 6.43
CA LEU A 42 -3.25 -3.17 6.59
C LEU A 42 -3.09 -3.58 8.06
N ALA A 43 -3.02 -2.61 8.98
CA ALA A 43 -2.94 -2.88 10.41
C ALA A 43 -4.18 -3.62 10.93
N SER A 44 -5.38 -3.25 10.44
CA SER A 44 -6.62 -3.94 10.80
C SER A 44 -6.66 -5.39 10.33
N ARG A 45 -6.01 -5.73 9.19
CA ARG A 45 -5.94 -7.10 8.67
C ARG A 45 -4.98 -7.96 9.48
N GLN A 46 -3.86 -7.39 9.91
CA GLN A 46 -2.86 -8.10 10.73
C GLN A 46 -3.34 -8.38 12.16
N ALA A 47 -4.33 -7.62 12.64
CA ALA A 47 -4.92 -7.76 13.96
C ALA A 47 -6.13 -8.73 14.00
N ALA A 48 -6.54 -9.31 12.87
CA ALA A 48 -7.69 -10.20 12.71
C ALA A 48 -7.25 -11.65 12.48
#